data_AF-A0A2S7U7G4-F1
#
_entry.id   AF-A0A2S7U7G4-F1
#
_cell.length_a   1.000
_cell.length_b   1.000
_cell.length_c   1.000
_cell.angle_alpha   90.00
_cell.angle_beta   90.00
_cell.angle_gamma   90.00
#
_symmetry.space_group_name_H-M   'P 1'
#
loop_
_entity.id
_entity.type
_entity.pdbx_description
1 polymer ?
#
loop_
_entity_poly.entity_id
_entity_poly.type
_entity_poly.pdbx_seq_one_letter_code
_entity_poly.pdbx_strand_id
1 'polypeptide(L)'
;MNQSAILIAAALAVWAGGGYIIGKNTAGGGSDDTAGAGSDDTQQSSARIMGPRADRGLSRSSISSRAKGPSSAKGGRRYSGSLEISNLPGNNNNRITALAQYYERLSPQQLEDEAKKINELPSTEYRMARILLFTRWGEVDAYTAFKYAKGRPNKTFIDDVRPIVLQGWASVDPASAGKYMTENPREFDRMGPASGFVNTRSAQCIIAGEWAKQDPNGAIAWANSLEKGQDEAVASVEREVAR
;
A
#
# COMPACT_ATOMS: atom_id res chain seq x y z
N MET A 1 -30.61 -14.29 -13.46
CA MET A 1 -29.66 -14.47 -12.34
C MET A 1 -28.43 -13.70 -12.71
N ASN A 2 -28.16 -12.58 -12.04
CA ASN A 2 -27.22 -11.59 -12.55
C ASN A 2 -25.96 -11.66 -11.69
N GLN A 3 -24.86 -12.18 -12.25
CA GLN A 3 -23.56 -12.14 -11.59
C GLN A 3 -22.87 -10.81 -11.91
N SER A 4 -22.74 -9.96 -10.90
CA SER A 4 -21.94 -8.74 -11.00
C SER A 4 -20.47 -9.09 -10.81
N ALA A 5 -19.74 -9.25 -11.92
CA ALA A 5 -18.29 -9.32 -11.87
C ALA A 5 -17.72 -7.98 -11.36
N ILE A 6 -16.88 -8.02 -10.34
CA ILE A 6 -16.15 -6.84 -9.85
C ILE A 6 -14.86 -6.73 -10.66
N LEU A 7 -14.84 -5.81 -11.63
CA LEU A 7 -13.63 -5.45 -12.35
C LEU A 7 -12.83 -4.45 -11.52
N ILE A 8 -11.67 -4.87 -11.02
CA ILE A 8 -10.69 -3.97 -10.40
C ILE A 8 -9.90 -3.32 -11.55
N ALA A 9 -10.05 -2.01 -11.70
CA ALA A 9 -9.32 -1.25 -12.72
C ALA A 9 -7.88 -0.98 -12.24
N ALA A 10 -6.92 -1.72 -12.77
CA ALA A 10 -5.49 -1.44 -12.56
C ALA A 10 -5.07 -0.20 -13.37
N ALA A 11 -4.78 0.90 -12.69
CA ALA A 11 -4.24 2.11 -13.30
C ALA A 11 -2.71 1.98 -13.45
N LEU A 12 -2.25 1.48 -14.61
CA LEU A 12 -0.83 1.38 -14.92
C LEU A 12 -0.20 2.76 -15.16
N ALA A 13 0.47 3.30 -14.14
CA ALA A 13 1.40 4.41 -14.30
C ALA A 13 2.76 3.89 -14.79
N VAL A 14 2.88 3.66 -16.11
CA VAL A 14 4.14 3.27 -16.74
C VAL A 14 5.12 4.45 -16.70
N TRP A 15 6.07 4.44 -15.77
CA TRP A 15 7.24 5.31 -15.84
C TRP A 15 8.25 4.71 -16.82
N ALA A 16 8.14 5.12 -18.09
CA ALA A 16 9.13 4.82 -19.11
C ALA A 16 10.28 5.83 -19.05
N GLY A 17 11.50 5.35 -18.79
CA GLY A 17 12.73 6.14 -18.84
C GLY A 17 13.77 5.63 -17.84
N GLY A 18 14.98 5.27 -18.23
CA GLY A 18 15.53 5.16 -19.58
C GLY A 18 16.99 4.71 -19.45
N GLY A 19 17.40 3.66 -20.16
CA GLY A 19 18.77 3.16 -20.08
C GLY A 19 19.72 3.87 -21.03
N TYR A 20 20.92 4.21 -20.57
CA TYR A 20 22.08 4.25 -21.46
C TYR A 20 23.39 3.94 -20.73
N ILE A 21 24.25 3.16 -21.38
CA ILE A 21 25.60 2.82 -20.94
C ILE A 21 26.59 3.68 -21.74
N ILE A 22 27.52 4.36 -21.08
CA ILE A 22 28.87 4.65 -21.62
C ILE A 22 29.86 4.60 -20.46
N GLY A 23 31.06 4.07 -20.71
CA GLY A 23 32.20 4.20 -19.83
C GLY A 23 33.49 4.45 -20.61
N LYS A 24 34.57 4.72 -19.86
CA LYS A 24 36.01 4.72 -20.23
C LYS A 24 36.75 6.08 -20.15
N ASN A 25 37.44 6.23 -19.03
CA ASN A 25 38.85 6.63 -18.84
C ASN A 25 39.52 7.81 -19.59
N THR A 26 40.10 8.67 -18.75
CA THR A 26 41.48 9.25 -18.79
C THR A 26 41.86 10.45 -19.67
N ALA A 27 42.55 11.37 -18.98
CA ALA A 27 43.67 12.25 -19.38
C ALA A 27 43.39 13.68 -19.88
N GLY A 28 44.23 14.61 -19.40
CA GLY A 28 44.65 15.81 -20.15
C GLY A 28 44.17 17.15 -19.60
N GLY A 29 45.05 17.88 -18.90
CA GLY A 29 44.80 19.22 -18.39
C GLY A 29 44.89 20.36 -19.42
N GLY A 30 44.84 21.59 -18.92
CA GLY A 30 45.03 22.83 -19.71
C GLY A 30 44.27 24.01 -19.11
N SER A 31 45.01 25.03 -18.66
CA SER A 31 44.51 26.37 -18.35
C SER A 31 44.38 27.20 -19.67
N ASP A 32 43.96 28.46 -19.74
CA ASP A 32 43.84 29.56 -18.76
C ASP A 32 42.87 30.67 -19.30
N ASP A 33 42.76 31.78 -18.56
CA ASP A 33 42.42 33.15 -19.04
C ASP A 33 40.97 33.56 -19.42
N THR A 34 40.57 34.84 -19.27
CA THR A 34 40.59 35.77 -18.09
C THR A 34 39.65 36.98 -18.31
N ALA A 35 39.05 37.49 -17.22
CA ALA A 35 38.67 38.90 -16.92
C ALA A 35 37.62 39.72 -17.74
N GLY A 36 36.95 40.65 -17.02
CA GLY A 36 36.14 41.78 -17.56
C GLY A 36 34.63 41.69 -17.28
N ALA A 37 34.00 42.15 -16.18
CA ALA A 37 34.14 43.33 -15.29
C ALA A 37 33.31 44.57 -15.70
N GLY A 38 32.53 45.09 -14.73
CA GLY A 38 31.76 46.34 -14.78
C GLY A 38 30.24 46.17 -14.99
N SER A 39 29.32 46.82 -14.29
CA SER A 39 29.21 47.50 -12.97
C SER A 39 27.91 48.30 -13.02
N ASP A 40 27.24 48.41 -11.88
CA ASP A 40 26.01 49.16 -11.59
C ASP A 40 25.75 50.47 -12.37
N ASP A 41 24.47 50.85 -12.52
CA ASP A 41 24.05 52.07 -11.81
C ASP A 41 22.57 52.09 -11.41
N THR A 42 22.29 52.83 -10.33
CA THR A 42 20.97 52.93 -9.67
C THR A 42 20.33 54.29 -9.93
N GLN A 43 18.99 54.37 -10.06
CA GLN A 43 18.30 55.61 -9.64
C GLN A 43 16.87 55.40 -9.13
N GLN A 44 16.65 55.83 -7.89
CA GLN A 44 15.34 56.06 -7.27
C GLN A 44 14.73 57.37 -7.77
N SER A 45 13.40 57.51 -7.69
CA SER A 45 12.75 58.66 -7.03
C SER A 45 11.21 58.64 -7.07
N SER A 46 10.61 58.61 -5.87
CA SER A 46 9.60 59.60 -5.39
C SER A 46 8.18 59.59 -5.99
N ALA A 47 7.08 59.85 -5.24
CA ALA A 47 6.91 60.23 -3.82
C ALA A 47 5.58 59.69 -3.23
N ARG A 48 5.41 59.83 -1.90
CA ARG A 48 4.23 59.44 -1.09
C ARG A 48 3.27 60.62 -0.89
N ILE A 49 1.96 60.38 -0.69
CA ILE A 49 1.09 61.17 0.24
C ILE A 49 0.13 60.23 1.00
N MET A 50 -0.23 60.66 2.22
CA MET A 50 -1.15 60.09 3.25
C MET A 50 -2.61 59.92 2.75
N GLY A 51 -3.57 59.29 3.44
CA GLY A 51 -3.70 58.93 4.86
C GLY A 51 -5.07 58.26 5.19
N PRO A 52 -5.42 58.01 6.47
CA PRO A 52 -6.27 56.86 6.85
C PRO A 52 -7.59 57.17 7.61
N ARG A 53 -8.30 56.09 8.02
CA ARG A 53 -9.42 55.98 9.00
C ARG A 53 -10.81 56.47 8.51
N ALA A 54 -11.96 56.05 9.05
CA ALA A 54 -12.47 54.85 9.76
C ALA A 54 -14.03 55.04 9.91
N ASP A 55 -14.88 54.30 10.64
CA ASP A 55 -14.77 53.16 11.57
C ASP A 55 -16.16 52.48 11.76
N ARG A 56 -16.21 51.19 12.19
CA ARG A 56 -17.39 50.45 12.75
C ARG A 56 -18.62 50.23 11.83
N GLY A 57 -19.44 49.18 12.00
CA GLY A 57 -19.35 48.03 12.89
C GLY A 57 -20.74 47.45 13.28
N LEU A 58 -20.74 46.19 13.76
CA LEU A 58 -21.82 45.48 14.48
C LEU A 58 -22.95 44.78 13.67
N SER A 59 -22.74 43.47 13.50
CA SER A 59 -23.60 42.38 14.03
C SER A 59 -25.10 42.31 13.70
N ARG A 60 -25.50 41.19 13.09
CA ARG A 60 -26.68 40.41 13.54
C ARG A 60 -26.60 38.93 13.14
N SER A 61 -27.15 38.07 13.99
CA SER A 61 -27.05 36.61 13.90
C SER A 61 -28.25 35.95 13.24
N SER A 62 -28.02 34.74 12.72
CA SER A 62 -28.95 33.61 12.59
C SER A 62 -30.29 33.81 11.86
N ILE A 63 -30.51 33.02 10.80
CA ILE A 63 -31.64 32.06 10.74
C ILE A 63 -31.34 30.94 9.74
N SER A 64 -31.80 29.74 10.09
CA SER A 64 -31.73 28.52 9.28
C SER A 64 -32.67 28.56 8.07
N SER A 65 -32.17 28.22 6.87
CA SER A 65 -33.00 27.82 5.74
C SER A 65 -32.57 26.46 5.18
N ARG A 66 -33.33 25.45 5.60
CA ARG A 66 -33.18 24.01 5.32
C ARG A 66 -33.34 23.69 3.83
N ALA A 67 -32.24 23.65 3.08
CA ALA A 67 -32.23 23.07 1.73
C ALA A 67 -32.41 21.54 1.79
N LYS A 68 -33.64 21.05 1.65
CA LYS A 68 -33.91 19.62 1.42
C LYS A 68 -33.49 19.26 -0.01
N GLY A 69 -32.24 18.88 -0.20
CA GLY A 69 -31.86 18.08 -1.36
C GLY A 69 -32.58 16.72 -1.32
N PRO A 70 -33.05 16.17 -2.46
CA PRO A 70 -33.70 14.86 -2.47
C PRO A 70 -32.70 13.78 -2.08
N SER A 71 -33.01 13.03 -1.03
CA SER A 71 -32.18 11.93 -0.52
C SER A 71 -32.24 10.71 -1.44
N SER A 72 -31.59 10.81 -2.60
CA SER A 72 -31.34 9.68 -3.49
C SER A 72 -29.90 9.19 -3.32
N ALA A 73 -29.70 8.34 -2.32
CA ALA A 73 -28.53 7.48 -2.24
C ALA A 73 -28.93 6.17 -1.56
N LYS A 74 -28.78 5.05 -2.26
CA LYS A 74 -28.63 3.72 -1.63
C LYS A 74 -27.27 3.67 -0.93
N GLY A 75 -27.11 4.47 0.12
CA GLY A 75 -25.92 4.44 0.96
C GLY A 75 -25.93 3.17 1.80
N GLY A 76 -25.16 2.16 1.40
CA GLY A 76 -24.89 1.00 2.26
C GLY A 76 -24.34 1.46 3.61
N ARG A 77 -24.69 0.73 4.69
CA ARG A 77 -24.27 1.05 6.06
C ARG A 77 -22.75 1.24 6.10
N ARG A 78 -22.31 2.41 6.57
CA ARG A 78 -20.90 2.72 6.80
C ARG A 78 -20.59 2.39 8.26
N TYR A 79 -19.61 1.53 8.48
CA TYR A 79 -19.14 1.14 9.80
C TYR A 79 -18.02 2.06 10.25
N SER A 80 -17.93 2.31 11.55
CA SER A 80 -16.96 3.21 12.18
C SER A 80 -15.69 2.52 12.68
N GLY A 81 -15.73 1.20 12.91
CA GLY A 81 -14.61 0.41 13.40
C GLY A 81 -14.84 -1.09 13.35
N SER A 82 -13.75 -1.86 13.41
CA SER A 82 -13.79 -3.33 13.47
C SER A 82 -14.62 -3.89 14.64
N LEU A 83 -14.57 -3.23 15.81
CA LEU A 83 -15.35 -3.62 17.00
C LEU A 83 -16.88 -3.43 16.82
N GLU A 84 -17.31 -2.41 16.07
CA GLU A 84 -18.72 -2.23 15.72
C GLU A 84 -19.18 -3.42 14.84
N ILE A 85 -18.34 -3.80 13.88
CA ILE A 85 -18.61 -4.89 12.94
C ILE A 85 -18.64 -6.25 13.65
N SER A 86 -17.80 -6.48 14.66
CA SER A 86 -17.89 -7.68 15.50
C SER A 86 -19.16 -7.75 16.33
N ASN A 87 -19.82 -6.63 16.62
CA ASN A 87 -21.06 -6.61 17.42
C ASN A 87 -22.35 -6.73 16.56
N LEU A 88 -22.23 -6.84 15.23
CA LEU A 88 -23.39 -6.97 14.35
C LEU A 88 -24.07 -8.35 14.47
N PRO A 89 -25.41 -8.39 14.61
CA PRO A 89 -26.16 -9.64 14.54
C PRO A 89 -26.17 -10.19 13.09
N GLY A 90 -26.03 -11.52 12.96
CA GLY A 90 -26.11 -12.24 11.69
C GLY A 90 -24.88 -13.09 11.38
N ASN A 91 -24.88 -13.69 10.18
CA ASN A 91 -23.90 -14.68 9.78
C ASN A 91 -22.50 -14.07 9.56
N ASN A 92 -21.45 -14.86 9.83
CA ASN A 92 -20.05 -14.43 9.70
C ASN A 92 -19.70 -13.83 8.33
N ASN A 93 -20.29 -14.33 7.23
CA ASN A 93 -20.05 -13.79 5.89
C ASN A 93 -20.43 -12.30 5.78
N ASN A 94 -21.52 -11.86 6.42
CA ASN A 94 -21.92 -10.45 6.41
C ASN A 94 -20.89 -9.57 7.13
N ARG A 95 -20.28 -10.10 8.19
CA ARG A 95 -19.26 -9.42 9.01
C ARG A 95 -17.91 -9.38 8.29
N ILE A 96 -17.55 -10.45 7.56
CA ILE A 96 -16.41 -10.48 6.63
C ILE A 96 -16.58 -9.42 5.53
N THR A 97 -17.74 -9.35 4.87
CA THR A 97 -18.03 -8.33 3.85
C THR A 97 -17.96 -6.91 4.44
N ALA A 98 -18.50 -6.71 5.64
CA ALA A 98 -18.44 -5.42 6.34
C ALA A 98 -17.00 -5.00 6.71
N LEU A 99 -16.16 -5.94 7.17
CA LEU A 99 -14.74 -5.71 7.49
C LEU A 99 -13.94 -5.34 6.23
N ALA A 100 -14.10 -6.10 5.14
CA ALA A 100 -13.42 -5.82 3.87
C ALA A 100 -13.78 -4.41 3.36
N GLN A 101 -15.08 -4.11 3.25
CA GLN A 101 -15.57 -2.78 2.86
C GLN A 101 -15.17 -1.66 3.83
N TYR A 102 -14.84 -1.97 5.09
CA TYR A 102 -14.35 -0.98 6.05
C TYR A 102 -12.86 -0.69 5.78
N TYR A 103 -12.02 -1.72 5.76
CA TYR A 103 -10.57 -1.59 5.54
C TYR A 103 -10.22 -1.05 4.14
N GLU A 104 -11.00 -1.37 3.11
CA GLU A 104 -10.86 -0.81 1.75
C GLU A 104 -10.74 0.72 1.73
N ARG A 105 -11.44 1.39 2.66
CA ARG A 105 -11.59 2.85 2.75
C ARG A 105 -10.56 3.54 3.68
N LEU A 106 -9.71 2.78 4.37
CA LEU A 106 -8.75 3.32 5.31
C LEU A 106 -7.42 3.69 4.63
N SER A 107 -6.78 4.75 5.12
CA SER A 107 -5.39 5.07 4.79
C SER A 107 -4.41 4.10 5.48
N PRO A 108 -3.14 4.00 5.04
CA PRO A 108 -2.12 3.18 5.71
C PRO A 108 -1.99 3.47 7.21
N GLN A 109 -2.06 4.74 7.61
CA GLN A 109 -2.02 5.14 9.02
C GLN A 109 -3.25 4.67 9.80
N GLN A 110 -4.44 4.71 9.20
CA GLN A 110 -5.66 4.20 9.81
C GLN A 110 -5.67 2.67 9.91
N LEU A 111 -5.05 1.96 8.95
CA LEU A 111 -4.81 0.52 9.02
C LEU A 111 -3.84 0.17 10.15
N GLU A 112 -2.78 0.96 10.36
CA GLU A 112 -1.89 0.83 11.53
C GLU A 112 -2.66 1.03 12.85
N ASP A 113 -3.52 2.05 12.93
CA ASP A 113 -4.29 2.35 14.15
C ASP A 113 -5.36 1.28 14.44
N GLU A 114 -6.01 0.72 13.42
CA GLU A 114 -6.84 -0.49 13.59
C GLU A 114 -6.02 -1.71 14.00
N ALA A 115 -4.82 -1.90 13.45
CA ALA A 115 -3.94 -3.01 13.80
C ALA A 115 -3.49 -2.98 15.27
N LYS A 116 -3.40 -1.79 15.90
CA LYS A 116 -2.98 -1.63 17.31
C LYS A 116 -4.00 -2.20 18.30
N LYS A 117 -5.29 -2.12 17.97
CA LYS A 117 -6.43 -2.58 18.79
C LYS A 117 -7.05 -3.89 18.33
N ILE A 118 -6.48 -4.53 17.31
CA ILE A 118 -7.11 -5.69 16.64
C ILE A 118 -7.32 -6.88 17.59
N ASN A 119 -6.47 -7.00 18.62
CA ASN A 119 -6.53 -7.99 19.69
C ASN A 119 -7.67 -7.76 20.71
N GLU A 120 -8.40 -6.64 20.64
CA GLU A 120 -9.59 -6.39 21.45
C GLU A 120 -10.84 -7.10 20.90
N LEU A 121 -10.77 -7.61 19.66
CA LEU A 121 -11.87 -8.34 19.02
C LEU A 121 -12.03 -9.75 19.61
N PRO A 122 -13.25 -10.31 19.68
CA PRO A 122 -13.45 -11.70 20.08
C PRO A 122 -12.76 -12.67 19.11
N SER A 123 -12.42 -13.87 19.58
CA SER A 123 -11.41 -14.74 18.94
C SER A 123 -11.72 -15.19 17.51
N THR A 124 -12.99 -15.39 17.16
CA THR A 124 -13.41 -15.76 15.80
C THR A 124 -13.22 -14.60 14.81
N GLU A 125 -13.53 -13.40 15.27
CA GLU A 125 -13.50 -12.14 14.52
C GLU A 125 -12.07 -11.63 14.38
N TYR A 126 -11.29 -11.70 15.47
CA TYR A 126 -9.86 -11.39 15.52
C TYR A 126 -9.10 -12.00 14.33
N ARG A 127 -9.31 -13.31 14.06
CA ARG A 127 -8.60 -14.00 12.98
C ARG A 127 -8.97 -13.43 11.60
N MET A 128 -10.26 -13.18 11.35
CA MET A 128 -10.74 -12.68 10.05
C MET A 128 -10.38 -11.21 9.84
N ALA A 129 -10.58 -10.37 10.85
CA ALA A 129 -10.17 -8.97 10.85
C ALA A 129 -8.67 -8.83 10.60
N ARG A 130 -7.84 -9.67 11.23
CA ARG A 130 -6.39 -9.69 11.01
C ARG A 130 -6.03 -10.04 9.56
N ILE A 131 -6.65 -11.06 8.98
CA ILE A 131 -6.38 -11.42 7.57
C ILE A 131 -6.74 -10.25 6.66
N LEU A 132 -7.99 -9.76 6.75
CA LEU A 132 -8.49 -8.69 5.86
C LEU A 132 -7.69 -7.38 6.01
N LEU A 133 -7.36 -6.98 7.25
CA LEU A 133 -6.59 -5.77 7.51
C LEU A 133 -5.18 -5.86 6.92
N PHE A 134 -4.44 -6.95 7.19
CA PHE A 134 -3.05 -7.05 6.75
C PHE A 134 -2.91 -7.37 5.27
N THR A 135 -3.88 -8.04 4.64
CA THR A 135 -3.95 -8.13 3.17
C THR A 135 -4.13 -6.74 2.60
N ARG A 136 -5.15 -5.98 3.07
CA ARG A 136 -5.40 -4.62 2.59
C ARG A 136 -4.23 -3.67 2.82
N TRP A 137 -3.54 -3.79 3.95
CA TRP A 137 -2.35 -2.98 4.23
C TRP A 137 -1.18 -3.37 3.31
N GLY A 138 -0.99 -4.66 3.01
CA GLY A 138 -0.05 -5.12 1.99
C GLY A 138 -0.32 -4.55 0.59
N GLU A 139 -1.59 -4.44 0.20
CA GLU A 139 -1.99 -3.84 -1.09
C GLU A 139 -1.68 -2.34 -1.21
N VAL A 140 -1.73 -1.57 -0.11
CA VAL A 140 -1.59 -0.10 -0.15
C VAL A 140 -0.24 0.43 0.31
N ASP A 141 0.42 -0.27 1.24
CA ASP A 141 1.73 0.08 1.80
C ASP A 141 2.35 -1.12 2.54
N ALA A 142 2.88 -2.06 1.76
CA ALA A 142 3.54 -3.24 2.30
C ALA A 142 4.74 -2.90 3.21
N TYR A 143 5.48 -1.82 2.92
CA TYR A 143 6.68 -1.45 3.68
C TYR A 143 6.36 -1.08 5.13
N THR A 144 5.31 -0.27 5.37
CA THR A 144 4.90 0.05 6.75
C THR A 144 4.24 -1.15 7.43
N ALA A 145 3.48 -1.97 6.71
CA ALA A 145 2.91 -3.21 7.24
C ALA A 145 3.98 -4.22 7.70
N PHE A 146 5.04 -4.43 6.92
CA PHE A 146 6.19 -5.26 7.29
C PHE A 146 6.94 -4.70 8.51
N LYS A 147 7.22 -3.39 8.51
CA LYS A 147 7.86 -2.70 9.63
C LYS A 147 7.05 -2.85 10.93
N TYR A 148 5.73 -2.71 10.84
CA TYR A 148 4.82 -2.90 11.95
C TYR A 148 4.85 -4.34 12.49
N ALA A 149 4.74 -5.34 11.60
CA ALA A 149 4.77 -6.75 11.99
C ALA A 149 6.09 -7.10 12.71
N LYS A 150 7.23 -6.66 12.15
CA LYS A 150 8.58 -6.86 12.71
C LYS A 150 8.78 -6.20 14.08
N GLY A 151 8.08 -5.09 14.35
CA GLY A 151 8.14 -4.38 15.63
C GLY A 151 7.42 -5.08 16.80
N ARG A 152 6.75 -6.22 16.58
CA ARG A 152 5.98 -6.92 17.62
C ARG A 152 6.81 -7.99 18.35
N PRO A 153 6.72 -8.10 19.69
CA PRO A 153 7.51 -9.08 20.45
C PRO A 153 7.01 -10.53 20.30
N ASN A 154 5.74 -10.73 19.93
CA ASN A 154 5.13 -12.04 19.75
C ASN A 154 5.54 -12.63 18.39
N LYS A 155 6.52 -13.55 18.39
CA LYS A 155 7.03 -14.22 17.17
C LYS A 155 5.91 -14.85 16.33
N THR A 156 4.94 -15.52 16.95
CA THR A 156 3.79 -16.14 16.25
C THR A 156 2.96 -15.09 15.50
N PHE A 157 2.81 -13.88 16.04
CA PHE A 157 2.14 -12.79 15.32
C PHE A 157 2.95 -12.36 14.08
N ILE A 158 4.28 -12.24 14.19
CA ILE A 158 5.15 -11.86 13.06
C ILE A 158 5.10 -12.92 11.95
N ASP A 159 5.14 -14.20 12.33
CA ASP A 159 5.14 -15.32 11.39
C ASP A 159 3.76 -15.54 10.73
N ASP A 160 2.66 -15.24 11.44
CA ASP A 160 1.31 -15.24 10.87
C ASP A 160 1.06 -14.06 9.92
N VAL A 161 1.54 -12.85 10.25
CA VAL A 161 1.15 -11.62 9.54
C VAL A 161 1.99 -11.36 8.30
N ARG A 162 3.30 -11.63 8.33
CA ARG A 162 4.18 -11.35 7.17
C ARG A 162 3.74 -12.06 5.87
N PRO A 163 3.31 -13.34 5.86
CA PRO A 163 2.78 -13.98 4.66
C PRO A 163 1.51 -13.30 4.12
N ILE A 164 0.66 -12.76 5.00
CA ILE A 164 -0.59 -12.07 4.65
C ILE A 164 -0.29 -10.72 3.99
N VAL A 165 0.66 -9.96 4.54
CA VAL A 165 1.16 -8.71 3.94
C VAL A 165 1.81 -8.98 2.58
N LEU A 166 2.65 -10.02 2.48
CA LEU A 166 3.28 -10.40 1.22
C LEU A 166 2.25 -10.80 0.15
N GLN A 167 1.19 -11.51 0.55
CA GLN A 167 0.11 -11.88 -0.35
C GLN A 167 -0.63 -10.64 -0.88
N GLY A 168 -0.95 -9.68 -0.01
CA GLY A 168 -1.61 -8.43 -0.42
C GLY A 168 -0.73 -7.56 -1.32
N TRP A 169 0.58 -7.55 -1.10
CA TRP A 169 1.52 -6.86 -1.99
C TRP A 169 1.59 -7.55 -3.36
N ALA A 170 1.79 -8.87 -3.37
CA ALA A 170 1.93 -9.63 -4.62
C ALA A 170 0.62 -9.69 -5.44
N SER A 171 -0.55 -9.43 -4.85
CA SER A 171 -1.81 -9.31 -5.59
C SER A 171 -1.99 -7.98 -6.33
N VAL A 172 -1.13 -6.98 -6.09
CA VAL A 172 -1.16 -5.68 -6.79
C VAL A 172 0.15 -5.36 -7.54
N ASP A 173 1.29 -5.80 -7.03
CA ASP A 173 2.61 -5.64 -7.64
C ASP A 173 3.53 -6.82 -7.26
N PRO A 174 3.38 -7.97 -7.94
CA PRO A 174 4.21 -9.14 -7.67
C PRO A 174 5.68 -8.93 -8.07
N ALA A 175 5.97 -8.01 -9.00
CA ALA A 175 7.33 -7.74 -9.45
C ALA A 175 8.15 -7.00 -8.38
N SER A 176 7.61 -5.97 -7.74
CA SER A 176 8.32 -5.31 -6.63
C SER A 176 8.36 -6.15 -5.36
N ALA A 177 7.30 -6.94 -5.08
CA ALA A 177 7.33 -7.94 -4.01
C ALA A 177 8.45 -8.99 -4.23
N GLY A 178 8.59 -9.49 -5.46
CA GLY A 178 9.67 -10.40 -5.85
C GLY A 178 11.06 -9.78 -5.74
N LYS A 179 11.22 -8.52 -6.16
CA LYS A 179 12.47 -7.77 -6.00
C LYS A 179 12.85 -7.60 -4.53
N TYR A 180 11.90 -7.15 -3.70
CA TYR A 180 12.10 -6.95 -2.26
C TYR A 180 12.46 -8.27 -1.54
N MET A 181 11.86 -9.39 -1.95
CA MET A 181 12.23 -10.72 -1.44
C MET A 181 13.72 -11.04 -1.69
N THR A 182 14.20 -10.80 -2.92
CA THR A 182 15.61 -11.05 -3.30
C THR A 182 16.58 -10.06 -2.64
N GLU A 183 16.19 -8.80 -2.46
CA GLU A 183 17.01 -7.78 -1.79
C GLU A 183 17.05 -7.94 -0.26
N ASN A 184 16.04 -8.58 0.35
CA ASN A 184 15.91 -8.71 1.81
C ASN A 184 15.69 -10.15 2.30
N PRO A 185 16.51 -11.15 1.92
CA PRO A 185 16.26 -12.57 2.16
C PRO A 185 16.06 -12.92 3.65
N ARG A 186 16.75 -12.23 4.56
CA ARG A 186 16.62 -12.41 6.02
C ARG A 186 15.23 -12.13 6.57
N GLU A 187 14.42 -11.30 5.90
CA GLU A 187 13.02 -11.08 6.29
C GLU A 187 12.14 -12.29 5.98
N PHE A 188 12.62 -13.22 5.14
CA PHE A 188 11.90 -14.38 4.63
C PHE A 188 12.44 -15.73 5.15
N ASP A 189 13.54 -15.75 5.92
CA ASP A 189 14.12 -16.96 6.54
C ASP A 189 13.10 -17.80 7.37
N ARG A 190 12.03 -17.17 7.88
CA ARG A 190 10.95 -17.82 8.64
C ARG A 190 9.67 -18.05 7.83
N MET A 191 9.67 -17.82 6.52
CA MET A 191 8.53 -18.09 5.62
C MET A 191 8.82 -19.33 4.77
N GLY A 192 8.05 -20.39 5.02
CA GLY A 192 8.12 -21.65 4.28
C GLY A 192 8.05 -22.89 5.17
N PRO A 193 8.17 -24.10 4.60
CA PRO A 193 8.04 -25.36 5.34
C PRO A 193 9.05 -25.51 6.49
N ALA A 194 10.26 -24.97 6.32
CA ALA A 194 11.32 -24.98 7.33
C ALA A 194 11.03 -24.12 8.57
N SER A 195 9.96 -23.32 8.57
CA SER A 195 9.57 -22.46 9.70
C SER A 195 9.01 -23.23 10.91
N GLY A 196 8.67 -24.52 10.73
CA GLY A 196 8.00 -25.34 11.75
C GLY A 196 6.48 -25.12 11.85
N PHE A 197 5.92 -24.16 11.11
CA PHE A 197 4.49 -23.92 11.04
C PHE A 197 3.86 -24.72 9.89
N VAL A 198 2.94 -25.61 10.22
CA VAL A 198 2.24 -26.47 9.25
C VAL A 198 1.42 -25.62 8.27
N ASN A 199 1.58 -25.89 6.96
CA ASN A 199 0.97 -25.17 5.83
C ASN A 199 1.53 -23.77 5.50
N THR A 200 2.69 -23.37 6.05
CA THR A 200 3.33 -22.10 5.65
C THR A 200 4.00 -22.22 4.28
N ARG A 201 3.44 -21.51 3.29
CA ARG A 201 4.05 -21.34 1.96
C ARG A 201 5.33 -20.50 2.06
N SER A 202 6.34 -20.81 1.25
CA SER A 202 7.54 -19.96 1.11
C SER A 202 7.17 -18.62 0.45
N ALA A 203 8.01 -17.61 0.64
CA ALA A 203 7.83 -16.30 0.02
C ALA A 203 7.73 -16.42 -1.51
N GLN A 204 8.61 -17.25 -2.07
CA GLN A 204 8.63 -17.66 -3.47
C GLN A 204 7.26 -18.18 -3.93
N CYS A 205 6.68 -19.16 -3.23
CA CYS A 205 5.36 -19.71 -3.56
C CYS A 205 4.22 -18.68 -3.47
N ILE A 206 4.28 -17.76 -2.50
CA ILE A 206 3.24 -16.72 -2.34
C ILE A 206 3.30 -15.76 -3.53
N ILE A 207 4.48 -15.22 -3.84
CA ILE A 207 4.65 -14.29 -4.96
C ILE A 207 4.36 -14.98 -6.30
N ALA A 208 4.90 -16.18 -6.54
CA ALA A 208 4.63 -16.97 -7.75
C ALA A 208 3.13 -17.21 -7.97
N GLY A 209 2.41 -17.61 -6.92
CA GLY A 209 0.99 -17.90 -6.99
C GLY A 209 0.12 -16.65 -7.23
N GLU A 210 0.41 -15.52 -6.58
CA GLU A 210 -0.35 -14.29 -6.83
C GLU A 210 0.03 -13.64 -8.18
N TRP A 211 1.28 -13.77 -8.63
CA TRP A 211 1.70 -13.35 -9.98
C TRP A 211 1.02 -14.21 -11.05
N ALA A 212 1.00 -15.53 -10.91
CA ALA A 212 0.42 -16.44 -11.91
C ALA A 212 -1.07 -16.18 -12.20
N LYS A 213 -1.83 -15.67 -11.23
CA LYS A 213 -3.24 -15.25 -11.43
C LYS A 213 -3.40 -14.03 -12.35
N GLN A 214 -2.35 -13.22 -12.47
CA GLN A 214 -2.33 -11.95 -13.20
C GLN A 214 -1.58 -12.09 -14.54
N ASP A 215 -0.42 -12.73 -14.50
CA ASP A 215 0.46 -12.99 -15.65
C ASP A 215 1.28 -14.27 -15.40
N PRO A 216 0.82 -15.44 -15.88
CA PRO A 216 1.56 -16.69 -15.82
C PRO A 216 2.95 -16.64 -16.46
N ASN A 217 3.12 -15.85 -17.52
CA ASN A 217 4.36 -15.81 -18.31
C ASN A 217 5.43 -14.99 -17.60
N GLY A 218 5.07 -13.84 -17.02
CA GLY A 218 5.94 -13.10 -16.11
C GLY A 218 6.27 -13.91 -14.86
N ALA A 219 5.28 -14.59 -14.27
CA ALA A 219 5.47 -15.43 -13.09
C ALA A 219 6.48 -16.57 -13.33
N ILE A 220 6.37 -17.31 -14.45
CA ILE A 220 7.30 -18.40 -14.77
C ILE A 220 8.70 -17.88 -15.17
N ALA A 221 8.78 -16.72 -15.84
CA ALA A 221 10.07 -16.09 -16.16
C ALA A 221 10.80 -15.62 -14.89
N TRP A 222 10.07 -15.00 -13.95
CA TRP A 222 10.61 -14.63 -12.64
C TRP A 222 11.00 -15.85 -11.82
N ALA A 223 10.15 -16.88 -11.73
CA ALA A 223 10.45 -18.12 -11.01
C ALA A 223 11.76 -18.77 -11.48
N ASN A 224 11.99 -18.83 -12.80
CA ASN A 224 13.22 -19.35 -13.40
C ASN A 224 14.45 -18.45 -13.22
N SER A 225 14.30 -17.22 -12.73
CA SER A 225 15.40 -16.31 -12.42
C SER A 225 15.92 -16.43 -10.98
N LEU A 226 15.26 -17.22 -10.13
CA LEU A 226 15.60 -17.32 -8.70
C LEU A 226 16.76 -18.28 -8.45
N GLU A 227 17.85 -17.78 -7.85
CA GLU A 227 18.98 -18.62 -7.40
C GLU A 227 18.58 -19.65 -6.33
N LYS A 228 17.51 -19.38 -5.57
CA LYS A 228 17.01 -20.26 -4.50
C LYS A 228 15.49 -20.28 -4.46
N GLY A 229 14.93 -21.49 -4.50
CA GLY A 229 13.48 -21.73 -4.49
C GLY A 229 12.83 -21.62 -5.87
N GLN A 230 13.61 -21.72 -6.96
CA GLN A 230 13.10 -21.82 -8.34
C GLN A 230 12.04 -22.92 -8.46
N ASP A 231 12.38 -24.16 -8.09
CA ASP A 231 11.47 -25.32 -8.21
C ASP A 231 10.15 -25.10 -7.43
N GLU A 232 10.23 -24.49 -6.24
CA GLU A 232 9.05 -24.15 -5.43
C GLU A 232 8.18 -23.09 -6.11
N ALA A 233 8.80 -22.05 -6.69
CA ALA A 233 8.11 -21.00 -7.42
C ALA A 233 7.45 -21.56 -8.69
N VAL A 234 8.21 -22.29 -9.52
CA VAL A 234 7.74 -22.96 -10.75
C VAL A 234 6.55 -23.87 -10.45
N ALA A 235 6.67 -24.79 -9.50
CA ALA A 235 5.58 -25.69 -9.10
C ALA A 235 4.37 -24.95 -8.50
N SER A 236 4.55 -23.71 -8.00
CA SER A 236 3.44 -22.86 -7.57
C SER A 236 2.77 -22.12 -8.74
N VAL A 237 3.50 -21.73 -9.79
CA VAL A 237 2.92 -21.21 -11.03
C VAL A 237 2.12 -22.30 -11.74
N GLU A 238 2.73 -23.47 -11.96
CA GLU A 238 2.08 -24.62 -12.61
C GLU A 238 0.77 -25.02 -11.90
N ARG A 239 0.79 -25.08 -10.56
CA ARG A 239 -0.40 -25.40 -9.76
C ARG A 239 -1.50 -24.36 -9.89
N GLU A 240 -1.17 -23.08 -10.10
CA GLU A 240 -2.18 -22.03 -10.25
C GLU A 240 -2.75 -21.99 -11.68
N VAL A 241 -1.92 -22.27 -12.70
CA VAL A 241 -2.34 -22.36 -14.11
C VAL A 241 -3.21 -23.60 -14.37
N ALA A 242 -3.05 -24.68 -13.58
CA ALA A 242 -3.80 -25.93 -13.72
C ALA A 242 -5.16 -25.97 -12.98
N ARG A 243 -5.67 -24.82 -12.50
CA ARG A 243 -6.92 -24.69 -11.73
C ARG A 243 -8.11 -24.24 -12.58
#